data_AF-A0A975BGR8-F1
#
_entry.id   AF-A0A975BGR8-F1
#
_cell.length_a   1.000
_cell.length_b   1.000
_cell.length_c   1.000
_cell.angle_alpha   90.00
_cell.angle_beta   90.00
_cell.angle_gamma   90.00
#
_symmetry.space_group_name_H-M   'P 1'
#
loop_
_entity.id
_entity.type
_entity.pdbx_description
1 polymer ?
#
loop_
_entity_poly.entity_id
_entity_poly.type
_entity_poly.pdbx_seq_one_letter_code
_entity_poly.pdbx_strand_id
1 'polypeptide(L)'
;MKTMKRSLVLSVLFLLLPLIAGADTIFFKDGRQIETAETWEEGGQIKCYRFGSVIGYPKQSIERIEKQGAKSEKALYVKWNRDAGVSVHLPSLSGSVSFEAWVFVIEKEHRYREYDDSYRIERERSSLCVFESSFIDIRISREGFVRGRAGYALSSSKKLMGNKWHHLSVVFDKKSKADKPYINGTAKLYIDGIEVCSKNDTCRALKCGTLIIGEEGDRYRRDGNEEGYGYIDEVRIWNRAITREEINNNMYRRLTGNENALILYYNFDELVLDNNIGELVVKDLSPQGNNGKIRYYSPDETLSLFNAPVK
;
A
#
# COMPACT_ATOMS: atom_id res chain seq x y z
N MET A 1 43.29 50.70 19.19
CA MET A 1 42.41 50.10 18.15
C MET A 1 42.10 48.66 18.54
N LYS A 2 40.85 48.38 18.95
CA LYS A 2 40.35 47.04 19.30
C LYS A 2 40.08 46.25 18.03
N THR A 3 40.74 45.11 17.83
CA THR A 3 40.40 44.16 16.77
C THR A 3 39.49 43.06 17.32
N MET A 4 38.23 43.07 16.84
CA MET A 4 37.17 42.12 17.17
C MET A 4 37.54 40.70 16.71
N LYS A 5 37.41 39.72 17.63
CA LYS A 5 37.28 38.29 17.30
C LYS A 5 35.92 38.09 16.61
N ARG A 6 35.92 37.59 15.37
CA ARG A 6 34.70 37.08 14.71
C ARG A 6 34.50 35.63 15.13
N SER A 7 33.56 35.39 16.05
CA SER A 7 33.04 34.04 16.31
C SER A 7 32.10 33.65 15.19
N LEU A 8 32.42 32.57 14.49
CA LEU A 8 31.55 31.92 13.52
C LEU A 8 30.54 31.08 14.31
N VAL A 9 29.31 31.58 14.49
CA VAL A 9 28.21 30.78 15.04
C VAL A 9 27.69 29.93 13.89
N LEU A 10 28.07 28.65 13.86
CA LEU A 10 27.52 27.66 12.95
C LEU A 10 26.11 27.31 13.45
N SER A 11 25.09 27.95 12.90
CA SER A 11 23.69 27.62 13.17
C SER A 11 23.38 26.25 12.56
N VAL A 12 23.34 25.22 13.40
CA VAL A 12 22.83 23.89 13.03
C VAL A 12 21.33 24.02 12.82
N LEU A 13 20.91 24.07 11.56
CA LEU A 13 19.51 24.04 11.16
C LEU A 13 18.97 22.62 11.46
N PHE A 14 18.31 22.45 12.61
CA PHE A 14 17.52 21.24 12.89
C PHE A 14 16.30 21.24 11.98
N LEU A 15 16.42 20.58 10.82
CA LEU A 15 15.28 20.14 10.04
C LEU A 15 14.49 19.13 10.88
N LEU A 16 13.45 19.61 11.58
CA LEU A 16 12.42 18.78 12.19
C LEU A 16 11.68 18.04 11.07
N LEU A 17 12.22 16.90 10.66
CA LEU A 17 11.45 15.89 9.94
C LEU A 17 10.43 15.27 10.91
N PRO A 18 9.21 14.99 10.46
CA PRO A 18 8.18 14.44 11.32
C PRO A 18 8.63 13.07 11.85
N LEU A 19 8.56 12.89 13.17
CA LEU A 19 8.82 11.61 13.83
C LEU A 19 8.01 10.51 13.14
N ILE A 20 8.69 9.52 12.57
CA ILE A 20 8.04 8.31 12.09
C ILE A 20 7.75 7.46 13.33
N ALA A 21 6.49 7.36 13.72
CA ALA A 21 6.09 6.48 14.81
C ALA A 21 6.43 5.03 14.47
N GLY A 22 7.39 4.42 15.19
CA GLY A 22 7.85 3.05 14.93
C GLY A 22 9.24 2.92 14.30
N ALA A 23 9.93 4.01 13.98
CA ALA A 23 11.26 3.99 13.38
C ALA A 23 12.39 3.69 14.39
N ASP A 24 13.40 2.92 13.94
CA ASP A 24 14.72 2.88 14.56
C ASP A 24 15.36 4.27 14.48
N THR A 25 16.10 4.66 15.51
CA THR A 25 16.92 5.87 15.49
C THR A 25 18.40 5.53 15.59
N ILE A 26 19.18 5.93 14.59
CA ILE A 26 20.64 5.83 14.57
C ILE A 26 21.21 7.14 15.11
N PHE A 27 21.98 7.05 16.19
CA PHE A 27 22.75 8.16 16.74
C PHE A 27 24.20 8.03 16.31
N PHE A 28 24.74 9.07 15.66
CA PHE A 28 26.12 9.12 15.21
C PHE A 28 27.00 9.82 16.25
N LYS A 29 28.28 9.44 16.31
CA LYS A 29 29.26 10.06 17.23
C LYS A 29 29.52 11.54 16.94
N ASP A 30 29.18 12.00 15.74
CA ASP A 30 29.28 13.41 15.33
C ASP A 30 28.01 14.23 15.67
N GLY A 31 27.05 13.63 16.39
CA GLY A 31 25.81 14.26 16.81
C GLY A 31 24.68 14.21 15.77
N ARG A 32 24.92 13.65 14.57
CA ARG A 32 23.83 13.39 13.61
C ARG A 32 22.88 12.33 14.14
N GLN A 33 21.62 12.43 13.74
CA GLN A 33 20.58 11.44 14.03
C GLN A 33 19.85 11.11 12.74
N ILE A 34 19.49 9.84 12.58
CA ILE A 34 18.71 9.36 11.44
C ILE A 34 17.60 8.46 11.96
N GLU A 35 16.37 8.82 11.64
CA GLU A 35 15.21 7.93 11.77
C GLU A 35 15.05 7.08 10.51
N THR A 36 14.79 5.79 10.69
CA THR A 36 14.66 4.80 9.61
C THR A 36 13.73 3.68 10.05
N ALA A 37 12.99 3.08 9.11
CA ALA A 37 12.06 1.98 9.42
C ALA A 37 12.79 0.79 10.06
N GLU A 38 13.96 0.42 9.52
CA GLU A 38 14.77 -0.68 10.03
C GLU A 38 16.27 -0.40 9.91
N THR A 39 17.04 -1.03 10.79
CA THR A 39 18.51 -1.12 10.71
C THR A 39 19.01 -2.56 10.87
N TRP A 40 20.05 -2.93 10.13
CA TRP A 40 20.73 -4.23 10.30
C TRP A 40 22.24 -4.10 10.13
N GLU A 41 22.99 -5.07 10.64
CA GLU A 41 24.43 -5.12 10.49
C GLU A 41 24.83 -6.08 9.37
N GLU A 42 25.66 -5.60 8.45
CA GLU A 42 26.16 -6.41 7.35
C GLU A 42 27.54 -5.88 6.91
N GLY A 43 28.54 -6.76 6.83
CA GLY A 43 29.87 -6.39 6.33
C GLY A 43 30.56 -5.28 7.13
N GLY A 44 30.33 -5.20 8.45
CA GLY A 44 30.91 -4.16 9.32
C GLY A 44 30.25 -2.77 9.19
N GLN A 45 29.14 -2.69 8.45
CA GLN A 45 28.30 -1.50 8.33
C GLN A 45 26.97 -1.72 9.01
N ILE A 46 26.39 -0.65 9.53
CA ILE A 46 24.96 -0.59 9.85
C ILE A 46 24.25 -0.05 8.63
N LYS A 47 23.37 -0.85 8.05
CA LYS A 47 22.56 -0.52 6.89
C LYS A 47 21.17 -0.08 7.32
N CYS A 48 20.58 0.81 6.54
CA CYS A 48 19.20 1.26 6.72
C CYS A 48 18.58 1.67 5.38
N TYR A 49 17.25 1.75 5.33
CA TYR A 49 16.53 2.28 4.16
C TYR A 49 16.43 3.80 4.23
N ARG A 50 16.79 4.49 3.14
CA ARG A 50 16.63 5.94 3.03
C ARG A 50 16.42 6.34 1.57
N PHE A 51 15.39 7.13 1.30
CA PHE A 51 15.05 7.60 -0.05
C PHE A 51 14.92 6.46 -1.07
N GLY A 52 14.32 5.34 -0.68
CA GLY A 52 14.13 4.16 -1.54
C GLY A 52 15.42 3.39 -1.86
N SER A 53 16.52 3.66 -1.16
CA SER A 53 17.82 2.98 -1.33
C SER A 53 18.34 2.45 0.00
N VAL A 54 19.20 1.43 -0.07
CA VAL A 54 19.95 0.95 1.10
C VAL A 54 21.20 1.80 1.28
N ILE A 55 21.34 2.42 2.43
CA ILE A 55 22.54 3.20 2.80
C ILE A 55 23.28 2.47 3.92
N GLY A 56 24.57 2.24 3.74
CA GLY A 56 25.46 1.66 4.75
C GLY A 56 26.31 2.72 5.44
N TYR A 57 26.31 2.73 6.76
CA TYR A 57 27.18 3.56 7.59
C TYR A 57 28.22 2.68 8.28
N PRO A 58 29.51 3.09 8.35
CA PRO A 58 30.50 2.34 9.10
C PRO A 58 30.08 2.20 10.56
N LYS A 59 30.08 0.97 11.11
CA LYS A 59 29.66 0.73 12.51
C LYS A 59 30.43 1.59 13.52
N GLN A 60 31.70 1.90 13.23
CA GLN A 60 32.55 2.75 14.06
C GLN A 60 32.08 4.22 14.16
N SER A 61 31.28 4.70 13.19
CA SER A 61 30.71 6.05 13.18
C SER A 61 29.44 6.19 14.03
N ILE A 62 28.87 5.06 14.47
CA ILE A 62 27.62 5.01 15.21
C ILE A 62 27.91 4.98 16.71
N GLU A 63 27.20 5.82 17.44
CA GLU A 63 27.24 5.90 18.90
C GLU A 63 26.31 4.86 19.52
N ARG A 64 25.04 4.85 19.10
CA ARG A 64 24.04 3.87 19.53
C ARG A 64 22.90 3.77 18.52
N ILE A 65 22.15 2.69 18.60
CA ILE A 65 20.90 2.50 17.85
C ILE A 65 19.81 2.28 18.89
N GLU A 66 18.80 3.13 18.86
CA GLU A 66 17.58 2.92 19.64
C GLU A 66 16.62 2.10 18.78
N LYS A 67 16.65 0.78 19.03
CA LYS A 67 15.71 -0.17 18.44
C LYS A 67 14.36 -0.02 19.11
N GLN A 68 13.32 0.37 18.37
CA GLN A 68 11.98 0.02 18.83
C GLN A 68 11.83 -1.48 18.61
N GLY A 69 11.84 -2.26 19.70
CA GLY A 69 11.80 -3.73 19.63
C GLY A 69 10.75 -4.21 18.65
N ALA A 70 11.10 -5.22 17.83
CA ALA A 70 10.36 -5.69 16.66
C ALA A 70 8.84 -5.49 16.80
N LYS A 71 8.36 -4.32 16.36
CA LYS A 71 6.93 -4.08 16.22
C LYS A 71 6.53 -4.97 15.06
N SER A 72 5.76 -6.01 15.34
CA SER A 72 4.95 -6.56 14.26
C SER A 72 3.96 -5.47 13.86
N GLU A 73 3.93 -5.14 12.58
CA GLU A 73 2.86 -4.31 12.04
C GLU A 73 1.63 -5.20 11.92
N LYS A 74 0.46 -4.64 12.24
CA LYS A 74 -0.81 -5.34 12.03
C LYS A 74 -1.31 -4.96 10.65
N ALA A 75 -1.61 -5.96 9.84
CA ALA A 75 -2.13 -5.76 8.50
C ALA A 75 -3.30 -6.71 8.22
N LEU A 76 -4.10 -6.36 7.20
CA LEU A 76 -5.16 -7.24 6.72
C LEU A 76 -4.53 -8.44 6.02
N TYR A 77 -4.70 -9.63 6.57
CA TYR A 77 -4.30 -10.86 5.90
C TYR A 77 -5.36 -11.35 4.92
N VAL A 78 -4.91 -11.73 3.72
CA VAL A 78 -5.75 -12.10 2.59
C VAL A 78 -5.39 -13.48 2.05
N LYS A 79 -6.41 -14.27 1.67
CA LYS A 79 -6.29 -15.62 1.06
C LYS A 79 -6.97 -15.66 -0.31
N TRP A 80 -6.28 -16.12 -1.37
CA TRP A 80 -6.72 -16.11 -2.80
C TRP A 80 -7.84 -17.10 -3.17
N ASN A 81 -8.68 -17.53 -2.24
CA ASN A 81 -9.79 -18.45 -2.57
C ASN A 81 -10.95 -18.41 -1.57
N ARG A 82 -11.03 -17.37 -0.75
CA ARG A 82 -12.10 -17.19 0.23
C ARG A 82 -12.71 -15.81 0.11
N ASP A 83 -13.99 -15.73 0.44
CA ASP A 83 -14.79 -14.51 0.45
C ASP A 83 -14.46 -13.60 1.66
N ALA A 84 -13.20 -13.63 2.11
CA ALA A 84 -12.72 -12.98 3.30
C ALA A 84 -12.04 -11.66 2.92
N GLY A 85 -12.62 -10.54 3.35
CA GLY A 85 -12.15 -9.22 3.00
C GLY A 85 -12.88 -8.12 3.74
N VAL A 86 -12.73 -6.89 3.24
CA VAL A 86 -13.37 -5.71 3.79
C VAL A 86 -14.20 -5.06 2.71
N SER A 87 -15.46 -4.80 3.02
CA SER A 87 -16.37 -4.10 2.13
C SER A 87 -16.75 -2.74 2.67
N VAL A 88 -16.80 -1.75 1.80
CA VAL A 88 -17.20 -0.40 2.14
C VAL A 88 -18.05 0.17 1.02
N HIS A 89 -19.13 0.86 1.37
CA HIS A 89 -19.89 1.61 0.41
C HIS A 89 -19.31 3.02 0.32
N LEU A 90 -18.83 3.41 -0.86
CA LEU A 90 -18.31 4.76 -1.09
C LEU A 90 -19.34 5.60 -1.84
N PRO A 91 -19.37 6.93 -1.62
CA PRO A 91 -20.17 7.81 -2.45
C PRO A 91 -19.72 7.74 -3.92
N SER A 92 -20.58 8.20 -4.83
CA SER A 92 -20.24 8.25 -6.25
C SER A 92 -19.05 9.18 -6.49
N LEU A 93 -17.90 8.58 -6.78
CA LEU A 93 -16.72 9.27 -7.30
C LEU A 93 -17.07 9.69 -8.72
N SER A 94 -16.89 10.96 -9.10
CA SER A 94 -17.24 11.47 -10.44
C SER A 94 -16.16 12.35 -11.07
N GLY A 95 -15.08 12.60 -10.33
CA GLY A 95 -13.93 13.44 -10.69
C GLY A 95 -12.67 12.63 -11.00
N SER A 96 -11.51 13.22 -10.70
CA SER A 96 -10.25 12.46 -10.61
C SER A 96 -10.24 11.62 -9.33
N VAL A 97 -9.56 10.49 -9.33
CA VAL A 97 -9.51 9.58 -8.17
C VAL A 97 -8.17 8.87 -8.07
N SER A 98 -7.71 8.61 -6.86
CA SER A 98 -6.49 7.84 -6.61
C SER A 98 -6.70 6.80 -5.52
N PHE A 99 -6.07 5.64 -5.69
CA PHE A 99 -6.07 4.53 -4.73
C PHE A 99 -4.62 4.18 -4.43
N GLU A 100 -4.32 3.92 -3.17
CA GLU A 100 -3.01 3.42 -2.75
C GLU A 100 -3.16 2.36 -1.65
N ALA A 101 -2.24 1.40 -1.63
CA ALA A 101 -2.11 0.41 -0.57
C ALA A 101 -0.69 -0.15 -0.52
N TRP A 102 -0.26 -0.55 0.67
CA TRP A 102 0.85 -1.48 0.83
C TRP A 102 0.36 -2.91 0.64
N VAL A 103 1.13 -3.72 -0.09
CA VAL A 103 0.86 -5.13 -0.32
C VAL A 103 2.09 -5.97 -0.07
N PHE A 104 1.91 -7.12 0.58
CA PHE A 104 2.95 -8.13 0.77
C PHE A 104 2.44 -9.43 0.16
N VAL A 105 3.14 -9.95 -0.84
CA VAL A 105 2.78 -11.23 -1.48
C VAL A 105 3.68 -12.32 -0.93
N ILE A 106 3.10 -13.34 -0.31
CA ILE A 106 3.85 -14.49 0.18
C ILE A 106 4.19 -15.40 -1.00
N GLU A 107 5.48 -15.58 -1.26
CA GLU A 107 5.97 -16.49 -2.28
C GLU A 107 5.99 -17.92 -1.72
N LYS A 108 5.27 -18.84 -2.38
CA LYS A 108 5.35 -20.27 -2.07
C LYS A 108 6.51 -20.88 -2.84
N GLU A 109 7.32 -21.71 -2.17
CA GLU A 109 8.23 -22.62 -2.86
C GLU A 109 7.43 -23.57 -3.76
N HIS A 110 7.80 -23.63 -5.03
CA HIS A 110 7.15 -24.49 -6.01
C HIS A 110 7.44 -25.97 -5.69
N ARG A 111 6.51 -26.67 -5.02
CA ARG A 111 6.43 -28.13 -5.20
C ARG A 111 5.72 -28.39 -6.53
N TYR A 112 6.49 -28.51 -7.60
CA TYR A 112 6.00 -29.01 -8.88
C TYR A 112 5.43 -30.42 -8.64
N ARG A 113 4.11 -30.59 -8.72
CA ARG A 113 3.54 -31.89 -9.09
C ARG A 113 3.44 -31.84 -10.60
N GLU A 114 4.23 -32.66 -11.29
CA GLU A 114 3.99 -32.96 -12.70
C GLU A 114 2.54 -33.43 -12.83
N TYR A 115 1.70 -32.57 -13.39
CA TYR A 115 0.41 -32.95 -13.92
C TYR A 115 0.45 -32.53 -15.39
N ASP A 116 0.11 -33.49 -16.24
CA ASP A 116 0.15 -33.50 -17.70
C ASP A 116 -0.09 -32.11 -18.35
N ASP A 117 0.92 -31.64 -19.11
CA ASP A 117 1.05 -30.29 -19.66
C ASP A 117 0.15 -30.00 -20.88
N SER A 118 -0.82 -30.86 -21.19
CA SER A 118 -1.65 -30.75 -22.40
C SER A 118 -2.84 -29.77 -22.31
N TYR A 119 -3.09 -29.13 -21.16
CA TYR A 119 -4.19 -28.16 -20.97
C TYR A 119 -3.75 -26.72 -20.59
N ARG A 120 -2.45 -26.40 -20.57
CA ARG A 120 -1.94 -25.10 -20.06
C ARG A 120 -1.80 -23.97 -21.10
N ILE A 121 -2.85 -23.72 -21.89
CA ILE A 121 -3.02 -22.42 -22.59
C ILE A 121 -4.17 -21.58 -22.00
N GLU A 122 -4.90 -22.09 -21.00
CA GLU A 122 -5.94 -21.31 -20.34
C GLU A 122 -5.40 -20.39 -19.24
N ARG A 123 -4.93 -19.21 -19.69
CA ARG A 123 -5.03 -17.88 -19.07
C ARG A 123 -4.70 -17.76 -17.57
N GLU A 124 -3.73 -16.88 -17.28
CA GLU A 124 -3.38 -16.23 -16.00
C GLU A 124 -4.61 -15.64 -15.25
N ARG A 125 -5.47 -16.49 -14.67
CA ARG A 125 -6.80 -16.12 -14.17
C ARG A 125 -6.88 -15.92 -12.65
N SER A 126 -5.89 -16.37 -11.89
CA SER A 126 -5.86 -16.19 -10.43
C SER A 126 -5.07 -14.94 -10.05
N SER A 127 -5.68 -14.06 -9.23
CA SER A 127 -5.03 -12.82 -8.81
C SER A 127 -5.44 -12.34 -7.42
N LEU A 128 -4.48 -11.83 -6.63
CA LEU A 128 -4.75 -11.12 -5.38
C LEU A 128 -5.62 -9.91 -5.68
N CYS A 129 -6.85 -9.89 -5.18
CA CYS A 129 -7.65 -8.67 -5.18
C CYS A 129 -7.13 -7.72 -4.09
N VAL A 130 -6.50 -6.62 -4.50
CA VAL A 130 -6.16 -5.53 -3.57
C VAL A 130 -7.36 -4.60 -3.43
N PHE A 131 -7.96 -4.25 -4.58
CA PHE A 131 -9.17 -3.46 -4.69
C PHE A 131 -10.07 -4.03 -5.77
N GLU A 132 -11.37 -4.09 -5.53
CA GLU A 132 -12.36 -4.41 -6.55
C GLU A 132 -13.62 -3.56 -6.41
N SER A 133 -13.94 -2.89 -7.52
CA SER A 133 -15.22 -2.26 -7.78
C SER A 133 -15.56 -2.43 -9.27
N SER A 134 -16.75 -1.99 -9.68
CA SER A 134 -17.14 -1.95 -11.09
C SER A 134 -16.22 -1.08 -11.97
N PHE A 135 -15.46 -0.15 -11.38
CA PHE A 135 -14.67 0.83 -12.12
C PHE A 135 -13.16 0.68 -11.89
N ILE A 136 -12.75 0.53 -10.64
CA ILE A 136 -11.34 0.34 -10.26
C ILE A 136 -11.09 -1.07 -9.74
N ASP A 137 -10.03 -1.68 -10.25
CA ASP A 137 -9.44 -2.88 -9.67
C ASP A 137 -7.93 -2.75 -9.56
N ILE A 138 -7.34 -3.43 -8.59
CA ILE A 138 -5.91 -3.72 -8.55
C ILE A 138 -5.79 -5.20 -8.22
N ARG A 139 -5.11 -5.92 -9.10
CA ARG A 139 -4.97 -7.37 -9.07
C ARG A 139 -3.51 -7.75 -9.23
N ILE A 140 -3.03 -8.72 -8.46
CA ILE A 140 -1.66 -9.24 -8.59
C ILE A 140 -1.73 -10.68 -9.05
N SER A 141 -1.19 -11.00 -10.22
CA SER A 141 -1.16 -12.39 -10.70
C SER A 141 -0.31 -13.28 -9.80
N ARG A 142 -0.50 -14.60 -9.91
CA ARG A 142 0.35 -15.58 -9.24
C ARG A 142 1.85 -15.38 -9.50
N GLU A 143 2.19 -14.93 -10.70
CA GLU A 143 3.56 -14.68 -11.09
C GLU A 143 4.09 -13.34 -10.58
N GLY A 144 3.29 -12.56 -9.85
CA GLY A 144 3.67 -11.28 -9.26
C GLY A 144 3.47 -10.08 -10.20
N PHE A 145 2.80 -10.24 -11.34
CA PHE A 145 2.49 -9.10 -12.22
C PHE A 145 1.30 -8.33 -11.70
N VAL A 146 1.46 -7.01 -11.59
CA VAL A 146 0.36 -6.12 -11.20
C VAL A 146 -0.47 -5.75 -12.42
N ARG A 147 -1.76 -5.99 -12.32
CA ARG A 147 -2.80 -5.45 -13.20
C ARG A 147 -3.63 -4.47 -12.39
N GLY A 148 -4.11 -3.44 -13.05
CA GLY A 148 -5.12 -2.57 -12.47
C GLY A 148 -6.14 -2.16 -13.51
N ARG A 149 -7.19 -1.52 -13.04
CA ARG A 149 -8.18 -0.87 -13.88
C ARG A 149 -8.52 0.45 -13.25
N ALA A 150 -8.57 1.49 -14.07
CA ALA A 150 -9.23 2.74 -13.73
C ALA A 150 -9.92 3.23 -15.00
N GLY A 151 -11.09 2.65 -15.29
CA GLY A 151 -11.75 2.76 -16.58
C GLY A 151 -11.12 1.84 -17.64
N TYR A 152 -9.79 1.80 -17.73
CA TYR A 152 -9.03 0.93 -18.65
C TYR A 152 -8.14 -0.05 -17.91
N ALA A 153 -7.88 -1.20 -18.51
CA ALA A 153 -6.86 -2.12 -18.05
C ALA A 153 -5.46 -1.48 -18.13
N LEU A 154 -4.78 -1.47 -17.00
CA LEU A 154 -3.38 -1.13 -16.78
C LEU A 154 -2.65 -2.42 -16.45
N SER A 155 -1.45 -2.59 -16.98
CA SER A 155 -0.64 -3.78 -16.74
C SER A 155 0.81 -3.40 -16.60
N SER A 156 1.44 -3.86 -15.53
CA SER A 156 2.88 -3.75 -15.31
C SER A 156 3.61 -4.87 -16.03
N SER A 157 4.72 -4.55 -16.71
CA SER A 157 5.73 -5.53 -17.12
C SER A 157 6.72 -5.86 -16.00
N LYS A 158 6.71 -5.09 -14.90
CA LYS A 158 7.50 -5.35 -13.68
C LYS A 158 6.74 -6.34 -12.80
N LYS A 159 7.43 -7.42 -12.46
CA LYS A 159 7.03 -8.41 -11.44
C LYS A 159 7.38 -7.89 -10.04
N LEU A 160 6.47 -8.04 -9.09
CA LEU A 160 6.72 -7.82 -7.66
C LEU A 160 7.67 -8.88 -7.12
N MET A 161 8.55 -8.48 -6.20
CA MET A 161 9.37 -9.42 -5.47
C MET A 161 8.50 -10.11 -4.42
N GLY A 162 8.53 -11.44 -4.43
CA GLY A 162 7.91 -12.24 -3.38
C GLY A 162 8.51 -11.95 -2.01
N ASN A 163 7.69 -12.13 -0.97
CA ASN A 163 8.05 -11.95 0.43
C ASN A 163 8.62 -10.55 0.74
N LYS A 164 8.14 -9.52 0.03
CA LYS A 164 8.47 -8.11 0.27
C LYS A 164 7.23 -7.24 0.19
N TRP A 165 7.24 -6.17 0.99
CA TRP A 165 6.27 -5.10 0.88
C TRP A 165 6.50 -4.28 -0.38
N HIS A 166 5.42 -3.98 -1.07
CA HIS A 166 5.37 -3.09 -2.21
C HIS A 166 4.25 -2.07 -2.05
N HIS A 167 4.51 -0.82 -2.41
CA HIS A 167 3.46 0.22 -2.44
C HIS A 167 2.85 0.27 -3.83
N LEU A 168 1.54 0.03 -3.93
CA LEU A 168 0.80 0.10 -5.18
C LEU A 168 -0.05 1.37 -5.19
N SER A 169 -0.04 2.09 -6.31
CA SER A 169 -0.96 3.22 -6.52
C SER A 169 -1.56 3.21 -7.91
N VAL A 170 -2.87 3.47 -8.00
CA VAL A 170 -3.56 3.74 -9.27
C VAL A 170 -4.15 5.14 -9.22
N VAL A 171 -3.85 5.95 -10.23
CA VAL A 171 -4.30 7.34 -10.34
C VAL A 171 -5.09 7.49 -11.64
N PHE A 172 -6.29 8.05 -11.54
CA PHE A 172 -7.07 8.49 -12.67
C PHE A 172 -7.26 10.01 -12.61
N ASP A 173 -6.64 10.72 -13.53
CA ASP A 173 -6.78 12.16 -13.67
C ASP A 173 -7.78 12.51 -14.79
N LYS A 174 -8.99 12.91 -14.39
CA LYS A 174 -10.07 13.30 -15.28
C LYS A 174 -9.74 14.60 -16.03
N LYS A 175 -10.00 14.63 -17.33
CA LYS A 175 -9.91 15.80 -18.20
C LYS A 175 -11.30 16.32 -18.60
N SER A 176 -11.35 17.55 -19.09
CA SER A 176 -12.56 18.39 -19.22
C SER A 176 -13.50 18.05 -20.38
N LYS A 177 -13.15 17.13 -21.29
CA LYS A 177 -13.98 16.80 -22.46
C LYS A 177 -14.47 15.36 -22.39
N ALA A 178 -15.78 15.15 -22.35
CA ALA A 178 -16.44 13.95 -22.87
C ALA A 178 -17.96 14.17 -22.82
N ASP A 179 -18.68 13.66 -23.83
CA ASP A 179 -20.13 13.64 -23.80
C ASP A 179 -20.59 12.57 -22.79
N LYS A 180 -21.55 12.93 -21.93
CA LYS A 180 -22.13 11.96 -20.98
C LYS A 180 -22.64 10.73 -21.76
N PRO A 181 -22.40 9.49 -21.28
CA PRO A 181 -21.88 9.13 -19.95
C PRO A 181 -20.36 8.91 -19.92
N TYR A 182 -19.58 9.38 -20.89
CA TYR A 182 -18.15 9.14 -20.94
C TYR A 182 -17.35 10.25 -20.23
N ILE A 183 -16.10 9.93 -19.85
CA ILE A 183 -15.11 10.84 -19.29
C ILE A 183 -13.76 10.57 -19.96
N ASN A 184 -13.03 11.63 -20.29
CA ASN A 184 -11.64 11.50 -20.73
C ASN A 184 -10.73 11.61 -19.51
N GLY A 185 -9.61 10.91 -19.53
CA GLY A 185 -8.63 11.01 -18.45
C GLY A 185 -7.34 10.27 -18.73
N THR A 186 -6.39 10.48 -17.83
CA THR A 186 -5.11 9.76 -17.80
C THR A 186 -5.13 8.79 -16.64
N ALA A 187 -5.00 7.49 -16.93
CA ALA A 187 -4.89 6.43 -15.93
C ALA A 187 -3.42 6.01 -15.80
N LYS A 188 -2.92 5.92 -14.57
CA LYS A 188 -1.53 5.57 -14.25
C LYS A 188 -1.46 4.52 -13.16
N LEU A 189 -0.50 3.61 -13.28
CA LEU A 189 -0.15 2.62 -12.26
C LEU A 189 1.28 2.87 -11.80
N TYR A 190 1.48 2.88 -10.48
CA TYR A 190 2.77 3.02 -9.83
C TYR A 190 3.06 1.81 -8.95
N ILE A 191 4.32 1.40 -8.93
CA ILE A 191 4.86 0.38 -8.01
C ILE A 191 6.06 1.01 -7.32
N ASP A 192 6.04 1.09 -6.00
CA ASP A 192 7.08 1.69 -5.16
C ASP A 192 7.41 3.14 -5.61
N GLY A 193 6.36 3.90 -5.95
CA GLY A 193 6.49 5.29 -6.43
C GLY A 193 6.99 5.47 -7.87
N ILE A 194 7.30 4.38 -8.57
CA ILE A 194 7.76 4.39 -9.96
C ILE A 194 6.56 4.14 -10.88
N GLU A 195 6.35 5.02 -11.87
CA GLU A 195 5.31 4.82 -12.89
C GLU A 195 5.67 3.60 -13.76
N VAL A 196 4.79 2.60 -13.79
CA VAL A 196 4.99 1.36 -14.57
C VAL A 196 4.03 1.23 -15.76
N CYS A 197 2.94 2.00 -15.76
CA CYS A 197 1.98 2.05 -16.87
C CYS A 197 1.26 3.40 -16.87
N SER A 198 1.00 3.93 -18.06
CA SER A 198 0.23 5.17 -18.27
C SER A 198 -0.57 5.07 -19.56
N LYS A 199 -1.85 5.45 -19.51
CA LYS A 199 -2.78 5.44 -20.64
C LYS A 199 -3.66 6.69 -20.65
N ASN A 200 -3.88 7.24 -21.84
CA ASN A 200 -4.82 8.34 -22.07
C ASN A 200 -5.95 7.81 -22.95
N ASP A 201 -7.20 7.84 -22.47
CA ASP A 201 -8.33 7.29 -23.22
C ASP A 201 -9.68 7.85 -22.70
N THR A 202 -10.81 7.41 -23.29
CA THR A 202 -12.21 7.72 -22.93
C THR A 202 -12.95 6.53 -22.28
N CYS A 203 -13.49 6.67 -21.06
CA CYS A 203 -14.13 5.59 -20.31
C CYS A 203 -15.49 6.03 -19.79
N ARG A 204 -16.31 5.06 -19.37
CA ARG A 204 -17.60 5.38 -18.75
C ARG A 204 -17.37 6.13 -17.43
N ALA A 205 -18.19 7.13 -17.17
CA ALA A 205 -18.14 7.94 -15.97
C ALA A 205 -18.10 7.07 -14.71
N LEU A 206 -17.23 7.48 -13.80
CA LEU A 206 -17.00 6.86 -12.51
C LEU A 206 -18.34 6.64 -11.78
N LYS A 207 -18.60 5.40 -11.37
CA LYS A 207 -19.59 5.08 -10.35
C LYS A 207 -18.93 4.10 -9.41
N CYS A 208 -18.39 4.61 -8.30
CA CYS A 208 -18.02 3.73 -7.20
C CYS A 208 -19.31 3.36 -6.46
N GLY A 209 -19.56 2.06 -6.34
CA GLY A 209 -20.57 1.52 -5.43
C GLY A 209 -19.85 0.92 -4.23
N THR A 210 -20.21 -0.31 -3.90
CA THR A 210 -19.43 -1.10 -2.94
C THR A 210 -18.04 -1.38 -3.48
N LEU A 211 -17.04 -0.99 -2.71
CA LEU A 211 -15.65 -1.38 -2.88
C LEU A 211 -15.38 -2.60 -1.99
N ILE A 212 -14.65 -3.56 -2.54
CA ILE A 212 -14.15 -4.74 -1.85
C ILE A 212 -12.63 -4.65 -1.80
N ILE A 213 -12.05 -4.97 -0.65
CA ILE A 213 -10.60 -5.03 -0.39
C ILE A 213 -10.29 -6.46 0.06
N GLY A 214 -9.30 -7.09 -0.58
CA GLY A 214 -8.83 -8.43 -0.20
C GLY A 214 -9.67 -9.60 -0.72
N GLU A 215 -10.97 -9.42 -0.94
CA GLU A 215 -11.86 -10.51 -1.38
C GLU A 215 -11.86 -10.67 -2.91
N GLU A 216 -11.81 -11.92 -3.39
CA GLU A 216 -11.93 -12.25 -4.80
C GLU A 216 -13.41 -12.26 -5.22
N GLY A 217 -13.84 -11.29 -6.05
CA GLY A 217 -15.19 -11.24 -6.59
C GLY A 217 -15.53 -12.40 -7.53
N ASP A 218 -15.97 -13.52 -6.95
CA ASP A 218 -16.95 -14.52 -7.41
C ASP A 218 -17.20 -14.76 -8.92
N ARG A 219 -16.16 -14.77 -9.78
CA ARG A 219 -16.33 -15.15 -11.21
C ARG A 219 -15.45 -16.27 -11.72
N TYR A 220 -14.44 -16.70 -10.97
CA TYR A 220 -13.45 -17.66 -11.48
C TYR A 220 -13.06 -18.76 -10.47
N ARG A 221 -13.98 -19.15 -9.58
CA ARG A 221 -13.83 -20.29 -8.63
C ARG A 221 -13.77 -21.69 -9.29
N ARG A 222 -13.14 -21.86 -10.46
CA ARG A 222 -13.19 -23.17 -11.14
C ARG A 222 -12.10 -24.15 -10.73
N ASP A 223 -10.96 -23.71 -10.21
CA ASP A 223 -9.87 -24.65 -9.89
C ASP A 223 -9.38 -24.42 -8.46
N GLY A 224 -9.92 -25.21 -7.52
CA GLY A 224 -9.74 -25.11 -6.06
C GLY A 224 -8.33 -25.38 -5.53
N ASN A 225 -7.28 -25.09 -6.29
CA ASN A 225 -5.88 -25.41 -5.94
C ASN A 225 -4.93 -24.20 -6.01
N GLU A 226 -5.39 -23.01 -6.38
CA GLU A 226 -4.51 -21.83 -6.53
C GLU A 226 -4.61 -20.89 -5.32
N GLU A 227 -3.93 -21.29 -4.25
CA GLU A 227 -3.82 -20.52 -3.02
C GLU A 227 -2.57 -19.62 -3.02
N GLY A 228 -2.75 -18.32 -3.12
CA GLY A 228 -1.77 -17.37 -2.60
C GLY A 228 -2.33 -16.57 -1.45
N TYR A 229 -1.39 -15.94 -0.75
CA TYR A 229 -1.62 -15.31 0.52
C TYR A 229 -0.80 -14.04 0.59
N GLY A 230 -1.28 -13.09 1.36
CA GLY A 230 -0.57 -11.84 1.51
C GLY A 230 -1.17 -10.96 2.58
N TYR A 231 -0.54 -9.80 2.72
CA TYR A 231 -1.01 -8.75 3.60
C TYR A 231 -1.33 -7.51 2.78
N ILE A 232 -2.38 -6.79 3.16
CA ILE A 232 -2.73 -5.48 2.65
C ILE A 232 -2.69 -4.52 3.83
N ASP A 233 -2.11 -3.34 3.62
CA ASP A 233 -2.08 -2.32 4.65
C ASP A 233 -2.17 -0.90 4.10
N GLU A 234 -2.47 0.07 4.96
CA GLU A 234 -2.41 1.51 4.68
C GLU A 234 -3.19 1.88 3.40
N VAL A 235 -4.38 1.30 3.27
CA VAL A 235 -5.32 1.53 2.17
C VAL A 235 -5.85 2.95 2.25
N ARG A 236 -5.62 3.74 1.20
CA ARG A 236 -6.11 5.12 1.10
C ARG A 236 -6.77 5.37 -0.24
N ILE A 237 -7.83 6.19 -0.20
CA ILE A 237 -8.56 6.61 -1.41
C ILE A 237 -8.75 8.11 -1.38
N TRP A 238 -8.48 8.74 -2.52
CA TRP A 238 -8.51 10.17 -2.72
C TRP A 238 -9.52 10.52 -3.80
N ASN A 239 -10.38 11.50 -3.54
CA ASN A 239 -11.28 12.09 -4.55
C ASN A 239 -10.56 13.17 -5.39
N ARG A 240 -9.31 12.91 -5.74
CA ARG A 240 -8.47 13.70 -6.65
C ARG A 240 -7.37 12.82 -7.25
N ALA A 241 -6.73 13.31 -8.30
CA ALA A 241 -5.47 12.75 -8.75
C ALA A 241 -4.34 13.21 -7.82
N ILE A 242 -3.65 12.26 -7.17
CA ILE A 242 -2.42 12.54 -6.44
C ILE A 242 -1.22 12.46 -7.40
N THR A 243 -0.22 13.29 -7.15
CA THR A 243 1.03 13.32 -7.93
C THR A 243 1.98 12.21 -7.51
N ARG A 244 2.97 11.90 -8.34
CA ARG A 244 4.03 10.94 -8.00
C ARG A 244 4.82 11.42 -6.76
N GLU A 245 5.04 12.72 -6.65
CA GLU A 245 5.73 13.35 -5.53
C GLU A 245 4.92 13.17 -4.23
N GLU A 246 3.61 13.33 -4.28
CA GLU A 246 2.72 13.02 -3.14
C GLU A 246 2.73 11.54 -2.78
N ILE A 247 2.72 10.62 -3.77
CA ILE A 247 2.85 9.18 -3.53
C ILE A 247 4.13 8.88 -2.75
N ASN A 248 5.27 9.40 -3.23
CA ASN A 248 6.58 9.21 -2.59
C ASN A 248 6.66 9.79 -1.17
N ASN A 249 6.03 10.94 -0.94
CA ASN A 249 6.02 11.59 0.37
C ASN A 249 5.08 10.89 1.37
N ASN A 250 4.01 10.29 0.89
CA ASN A 250 2.96 9.71 1.74
C ASN A 250 3.17 8.22 2.03
N MET A 251 3.83 7.45 1.14
CA MET A 251 3.86 5.99 1.25
C MET A 251 4.44 5.48 2.59
N TYR A 252 5.50 6.10 3.11
CA TYR A 252 6.14 5.70 4.38
C TYR A 252 5.67 6.52 5.59
N ARG A 253 4.69 7.39 5.39
CA ARG A 253 4.20 8.29 6.44
C ARG A 253 2.85 7.83 6.91
N ARG A 254 2.69 7.84 8.24
CA ARG A 254 1.38 7.78 8.86
C ARG A 254 0.59 9.06 8.56
N LEU A 255 -0.52 8.92 7.84
CA LEU A 255 -1.41 10.04 7.57
C LEU A 255 -2.20 10.42 8.82
N THR A 256 -2.58 11.69 8.88
CA THR A 256 -3.37 12.27 9.98
C THR A 256 -4.86 11.99 9.82
N GLY A 257 -5.30 11.63 8.61
CA GLY A 257 -6.71 11.44 8.28
C GLY A 257 -7.42 12.71 7.81
N ASN A 258 -6.77 13.89 7.86
CA ASN A 258 -7.36 15.17 7.46
C ASN A 258 -6.81 15.72 6.14
N GLU A 259 -6.11 14.89 5.37
CA GLU A 259 -5.51 15.30 4.11
C GLU A 259 -6.59 15.68 3.08
N ASN A 260 -6.28 16.68 2.24
CA ASN A 260 -7.23 17.21 1.28
C ASN A 260 -7.75 16.12 0.32
N ALA A 261 -9.07 16.00 0.26
CA ALA A 261 -9.82 15.05 -0.56
C ALA A 261 -9.56 13.56 -0.24
N LEU A 262 -9.02 13.25 0.94
CA LEU A 262 -8.99 11.89 1.46
C LEU A 262 -10.42 11.46 1.82
N ILE A 263 -10.86 10.33 1.27
CA ILE A 263 -12.23 9.82 1.48
C ILE A 263 -12.29 8.46 2.17
N LEU A 264 -11.16 7.78 2.25
CA LEU A 264 -11.01 6.52 2.96
C LEU A 264 -9.58 6.39 3.42
N TYR A 265 -9.38 5.99 4.67
CA TYR A 265 -8.09 5.57 5.18
C TYR A 265 -8.22 4.43 6.18
N TYR A 266 -7.80 3.24 5.75
CA TYR A 266 -7.67 2.05 6.58
C TYR A 266 -6.20 1.69 6.77
N ASN A 267 -5.78 1.71 8.03
CA ASN A 267 -4.45 1.36 8.47
C ASN A 267 -4.32 -0.05 9.05
N PHE A 268 -5.44 -0.76 9.21
CA PHE A 268 -5.49 -2.11 9.76
C PHE A 268 -4.72 -2.37 11.08
N ASP A 269 -4.40 -1.35 11.88
CA ASP A 269 -3.73 -1.56 13.18
C ASP A 269 -4.69 -2.07 14.25
N GLU A 270 -5.98 -1.79 14.12
CA GLU A 270 -7.00 -2.26 15.05
C GLU A 270 -8.38 -2.37 14.39
N LEU A 271 -9.19 -3.27 14.94
CA LEU A 271 -10.62 -3.33 14.68
C LEU A 271 -11.35 -2.65 15.83
N VAL A 272 -12.47 -1.99 15.51
CA VAL A 272 -13.29 -1.31 16.52
C VAL A 272 -14.69 -1.90 16.55
N LEU A 273 -15.31 -1.95 17.72
CA LEU A 273 -16.71 -2.35 17.85
C LEU A 273 -17.61 -1.21 17.38
N ASP A 274 -18.43 -1.46 16.37
CA ASP A 274 -19.53 -0.57 16.00
C ASP A 274 -20.76 -0.91 16.85
N ASN A 275 -21.02 -0.07 17.85
CA ASN A 275 -22.13 -0.27 18.80
C ASN A 275 -23.52 -0.23 18.15
N ASN A 276 -23.66 0.32 16.94
CA ASN A 276 -24.97 0.39 16.27
C ASN A 276 -25.37 -0.94 15.63
N ILE A 277 -24.38 -1.73 15.20
CA ILE A 277 -24.60 -3.03 14.54
C ILE A 277 -24.10 -4.21 15.38
N GLY A 278 -23.34 -3.96 16.45
CA GLY A 278 -22.82 -4.99 17.35
C GLY A 278 -21.68 -5.82 16.75
N GLU A 279 -20.99 -5.31 15.73
CA GLU A 279 -19.95 -6.04 14.98
C GLU A 279 -18.61 -5.28 15.01
N LEU A 280 -17.51 -6.03 14.89
CA LEU A 280 -16.19 -5.44 14.66
C LEU A 280 -16.09 -4.91 13.22
N VAL A 281 -15.56 -3.71 13.07
CA VAL A 281 -15.36 -3.04 11.78
C VAL A 281 -13.94 -2.52 11.66
N VAL A 282 -13.52 -2.30 10.41
CA VAL A 282 -12.31 -1.53 10.11
C VAL A 282 -12.67 -0.05 10.17
N LYS A 283 -12.04 0.68 11.08
CA LYS A 283 -12.33 2.11 11.26
C LYS A 283 -11.78 2.91 10.08
N ASP A 284 -12.61 3.79 9.50
CA ASP A 284 -12.13 4.83 8.61
C ASP A 284 -11.50 5.96 9.42
N LEU A 285 -10.22 6.22 9.17
CA LEU A 285 -9.49 7.32 9.79
C LEU A 285 -9.65 8.65 9.03
N SER A 286 -10.33 8.65 7.89
CA SER A 286 -10.71 9.86 7.17
C SER A 286 -11.91 10.57 7.85
N PRO A 287 -12.22 11.83 7.49
CA PRO A 287 -13.33 12.56 8.08
C PRO A 287 -14.70 12.06 7.57
N GLN A 288 -14.71 11.12 6.61
CA GLN A 288 -15.95 10.62 6.00
C GLN A 288 -16.62 9.52 6.83
N GLY A 289 -15.89 8.86 7.73
CA GLY A 289 -16.45 7.81 8.60
C GLY A 289 -16.98 6.60 7.84
N ASN A 290 -16.41 6.30 6.67
CA ASN A 290 -16.81 5.18 5.82
C ASN A 290 -16.28 3.85 6.40
N ASN A 291 -16.71 3.44 7.59
CA ASN A 291 -16.20 2.23 8.25
C ASN A 291 -16.42 0.96 7.40
N GLY A 292 -15.42 0.09 7.39
CA GLY A 292 -15.37 -1.12 6.58
C GLY A 292 -16.02 -2.30 7.30
N LYS A 293 -16.99 -2.92 6.64
CA LYS A 293 -17.60 -4.16 7.10
C LYS A 293 -16.72 -5.34 6.73
N ILE A 294 -16.40 -6.14 7.73
CA ILE A 294 -15.68 -7.40 7.58
C ILE A 294 -16.61 -8.41 6.89
N ARG A 295 -16.11 -9.12 5.88
CA ARG A 295 -16.87 -10.15 5.13
C ARG A 295 -16.32 -11.54 5.33
N TYR A 296 -17.24 -12.51 5.34
CA TYR A 296 -17.11 -13.95 5.52
C TYR A 296 -15.87 -14.44 6.26
N TYR A 297 -16.11 -14.82 7.51
CA TYR A 297 -15.24 -15.65 8.31
C TYR A 297 -16.14 -16.70 8.96
N SER A 298 -15.76 -17.98 8.91
CA SER A 298 -16.45 -18.96 9.76
C SER A 298 -16.23 -18.54 11.24
N PRO A 299 -17.12 -18.95 12.17
CA PRO A 299 -16.99 -18.59 13.58
C PRO A 299 -15.63 -18.89 14.22
N ASP A 300 -14.87 -19.82 13.62
CA ASP A 300 -13.56 -20.29 14.12
C ASP A 300 -12.35 -19.52 13.53
N GLU A 301 -12.55 -18.67 12.53
CA GLU A 301 -11.47 -17.92 11.88
C GLU A 301 -11.84 -16.44 11.80
N THR A 302 -11.99 -15.73 12.91
CA THR A 302 -12.23 -14.27 12.87
C THR A 302 -11.15 -13.56 12.07
N LEU A 303 -11.50 -12.48 11.34
CA LEU A 303 -10.53 -11.57 10.73
C LEU A 303 -9.46 -11.23 11.77
N SER A 304 -8.29 -11.84 11.61
CA SER A 304 -7.18 -11.62 12.52
C SER A 304 -6.33 -10.59 11.81
N LEU A 305 -6.20 -9.42 12.41
CA LEU A 305 -5.04 -8.60 12.10
C LEU A 305 -3.84 -9.44 12.53
N PHE A 306 -3.08 -9.92 11.56
CA PHE A 306 -1.94 -10.75 11.83
C PHE A 306 -0.71 -9.87 12.02
N ASN A 307 0.23 -10.39 12.80
CA ASN A 307 1.58 -9.87 12.83
C ASN A 307 2.18 -10.06 11.43
N ALA A 308 2.22 -8.99 10.67
CA ALA A 308 2.83 -8.93 9.37
C ALA A 308 4.32 -8.54 9.49
N PRO A 309 5.12 -8.79 8.45
CA PRO A 309 6.48 -8.25 8.37
C PRO A 309 6.48 -6.73 8.47
N VAL A 310 7.57 -6.13 8.95
CA VAL A 310 7.74 -4.67 8.98
C VAL A 310 7.99 -4.14 7.57
N LYS A 311 7.44 -2.96 7.22
CA LYS A 311 7.57 -2.30 5.91
C LYS A 311 8.90 -1.57 5.71
#